data_AF-A0A2S9GGU7-F1
#
_entry.id   AF-A0A2S9GGU7-F1
#
_cell.length_a   1.000
_cell.length_b   1.000
_cell.length_c   1.000
_cell.angle_alpha   90.00
_cell.angle_beta   90.00
_cell.angle_gamma   90.00
#
_symmetry.space_group_name_H-M   'P 1'
#
loop_
_entity.id
_entity.type
_entity.pdbx_description
1 polymer ?
#
loop_
_entity_poly.entity_id
_entity_poly.type
_entity_poly.pdbx_seq_one_letter_code
_entity_poly.pdbx_strand_id
1 'polypeptide(L)' 'PHHFFMDRFTEAFRTELSAFVKVVQGGPNRGATVADAVEVAWIAEAATESLRRGVPVSIESIKKEAQK' A
#
# COMPACT_ATOMS: atom_id res chain seq x y z
N PRO A 1 5.43 2.67 26.67
CA PRO A 1 4.24 3.24 26.00
C PRO A 1 4.66 4.30 24.97
N HIS A 2 4.28 4.14 23.70
CA HIS A 2 4.51 5.18 22.69
C HIS A 2 3.29 6.10 22.67
N HIS A 3 3.50 7.40 22.91
CA HIS A 3 2.42 8.40 22.95
C HIS A 3 2.10 8.97 21.57
N PHE A 4 2.98 8.77 20.59
CA PHE A 4 2.82 9.22 19.22
C PHE A 4 3.18 8.09 18.23
N PHE A 5 2.41 7.95 17.15
CA PHE A 5 2.59 6.85 16.20
C PHE A 5 3.97 6.90 15.51
N MET A 6 4.52 8.10 15.29
CA MET A 6 5.86 8.24 14.71
C MET A 6 6.92 7.66 15.63
N ASP A 7 6.79 7.77 16.95
CA ASP A 7 7.78 7.20 17.89
C ASP A 7 7.82 5.67 17.77
N ARG A 8 6.67 5.05 17.50
CA ARG A 8 6.57 3.61 17.28
C ARG A 8 7.21 3.18 15.95
N PHE A 9 7.15 4.03 14.93
CA PHE A 9 7.55 3.69 13.56
C PHE A 9 8.81 4.39 13.07
N THR A 10 9.50 5.14 13.94
CA THR A 10 10.65 5.96 13.56
C THR A 10 11.72 5.14 12.84
N GLU A 11 12.00 3.93 13.33
CA GLU A 11 12.98 3.04 12.72
C GLU A 11 12.55 2.58 11.31
N ALA A 12 11.28 2.17 11.17
CA ALA A 12 10.74 1.72 9.89
C ALA A 12 10.79 2.83 8.83
N PHE A 13 10.32 4.03 9.16
CA PHE A 13 10.39 5.17 8.23
C PHE A 13 11.81 5.55 7.86
N ARG A 14 12.74 5.55 8.84
CA ARG A 14 14.16 5.83 8.57
C ARG A 14 14.76 4.80 7.63
N THR A 15 14.45 3.52 7.82
CA THR A 15 14.91 2.43 6.97
C THR A 15 14.37 2.55 5.55
N GLU A 16 13.07 2.83 5.40
CA GLU A 16 12.41 3.03 4.10
C GLU A 16 13.00 4.22 3.33
N LEU A 17 13.10 5.39 3.96
CA LEU A 17 13.70 6.58 3.35
C LEU A 17 15.17 6.35 2.95
N SER A 18 15.94 5.66 3.79
CA SER A 18 17.33 5.33 3.48
C SER A 18 17.44 4.36 2.29
N ALA A 19 16.52 3.40 2.18
CA ALA A 19 16.45 2.50 1.02
C ALA A 19 16.07 3.25 -0.26
N PHE A 20 15.12 4.18 -0.17
CA PHE A 20 14.72 5.04 -1.29
C PHE A 20 15.90 5.85 -1.84
N VAL A 21 16.71 6.49 -0.98
CA VAL A 21 17.90 7.24 -1.41
C VAL A 21 18.89 6.35 -2.17
N LYS A 22 19.10 5.10 -1.72
CA LYS A 22 19.98 4.15 -2.42
C LYS A 22 19.47 3.82 -3.82
N VAL A 23 18.15 3.72 -4.00
CA VAL A 23 17.54 3.51 -5.34
C VAL A 23 17.76 4.73 -6.23
N VAL A 24 17.55 5.94 -5.70
CA VAL A 24 17.79 7.20 -6.45
C VAL A 24 19.26 7.32 -6.87
N GLN A 25 20.19 6.80 -6.08
CA GLN A 25 21.63 6.74 -6.41
C GLN A 25 22.00 5.65 -7.42
N GLY A 26 21.03 4.93 -8.00
CA GLY A 26 21.26 3.86 -8.99
C GLY A 26 21.38 2.46 -8.39
N GLY A 27 21.12 2.29 -7.09
CA GLY A 27 21.02 0.98 -6.45
C GLY A 27 19.75 0.22 -6.87
N PRO A 28 19.71 -1.11 -6.69
CA PRO A 28 18.54 -1.91 -7.04
C PRO A 28 17.34 -1.59 -6.14
N ASN A 29 16.13 -1.53 -6.71
CA ASN A 29 14.90 -1.45 -5.93
C ASN A 29 14.62 -2.79 -5.24
N ARG A 30 14.49 -2.76 -3.90
CA ARG A 30 14.10 -3.90 -3.05
C ARG A 30 12.85 -3.61 -2.22
N GLY A 31 12.26 -2.44 -2.37
CA GLY A 31 11.06 -2.00 -1.66
C GLY A 31 9.81 -2.16 -2.51
N ALA A 32 8.73 -1.54 -2.05
CA ALA A 32 7.47 -1.48 -2.78
C ALA A 32 7.66 -0.80 -4.14
N THR A 33 6.95 -1.32 -5.13
CA THR A 33 6.92 -0.83 -6.50
C THR A 33 5.63 -0.06 -6.79
N VAL A 34 5.55 0.58 -7.96
CA VAL A 34 4.31 1.21 -8.41
C VAL A 34 3.19 0.17 -8.59
N ALA A 35 3.52 -1.05 -9.00
CA ALA A 35 2.54 -2.13 -9.12
C ALA A 35 1.91 -2.46 -7.77
N ASP A 36 2.71 -2.50 -6.70
CA ASP A 36 2.22 -2.73 -5.34
C ASP A 36 1.27 -1.60 -4.90
N ALA A 37 1.60 -0.34 -5.22
CA ALA A 37 0.75 0.80 -4.90
C ALA A 37 -0.62 0.72 -5.62
N VAL A 38 -0.62 0.30 -6.88
CA VAL A 38 -1.86 0.09 -7.66
C VAL A 38 -2.69 -1.05 -7.06
N GLU A 39 -2.06 -2.17 -6.70
CA GLU A 39 -2.76 -3.31 -6.09
C GLU A 39 -3.41 -2.94 -4.74
N VAL A 40 -2.75 -2.11 -3.93
CA VAL A 40 -3.32 -1.61 -2.67
C VAL A 40 -4.59 -0.78 -2.90
N ALA A 41 -4.65 0.03 -3.96
CA ALA A 41 -5.84 0.81 -4.28
C ALA A 41 -7.05 -0.10 -4.56
N TRP A 42 -6.85 -1.18 -5.33
CA TRP A 42 -7.90 -2.15 -5.63
C TRP A 42 -8.38 -2.90 -4.38
N ILE A 43 -7.47 -3.24 -3.47
CA ILE A 43 -7.83 -3.85 -2.17
C ILE A 43 -8.69 -2.89 -1.36
N ALA A 44 -8.33 -1.60 -1.31
CA ALA A 44 -9.07 -0.58 -0.56
C ALA A 44 -10.49 -0.37 -1.13
N GLU A 45 -10.63 -0.35 -2.45
CA GLU A 45 -11.95 -0.26 -3.11
C GLU A 45 -12.81 -1.48 -2.81
N ALA A 46 -12.26 -2.69 -2.95
CA ALA A 46 -12.99 -3.93 -2.63
C ALA A 46 -13.41 -3.99 -1.16
N ALA A 47 -12.54 -3.57 -0.24
CA ALA A 47 -12.85 -3.51 1.19
C ALA A 47 -13.95 -2.47 1.49
N THR A 48 -13.91 -1.32 0.84
CA THR A 48 -14.93 -0.27 0.97
C THR A 48 -16.28 -0.77 0.45
N GLU A 49 -16.29 -1.47 -0.67
CA GLU A 49 -17.52 -2.03 -1.24
C GLU A 49 -18.08 -3.19 -0.40
N SER A 50 -17.20 -4.04 0.12
CA SER A 50 -17.54 -5.10 1.07
C SER A 50 -18.19 -4.52 2.33
N LEU A 51 -17.61 -3.45 2.90
CA LEU A 51 -18.19 -2.74 4.04
C LEU A 51 -19.58 -2.19 3.72
N ARG A 52 -19.77 -1.63 2.51
CA ARG A 52 -21.05 -1.07 2.08
C ARG A 52 -22.13 -2.13 1.87
N ARG A 53 -21.79 -3.28 1.30
CA ARG A 53 -22.75 -4.36 1.00
C ARG A 53 -22.93 -5.38 2.13
N GLY A 54 -22.01 -5.43 3.08
CA GLY A 54 -22.00 -6.41 4.16
C GLY A 54 -21.71 -7.84 3.70
N VAL A 55 -21.07 -8.01 2.53
CA VAL A 55 -20.73 -9.32 1.96
C VAL A 55 -19.31 -9.30 1.39
N PRO A 56 -18.60 -10.44 1.33
CA PRO A 56 -17.30 -10.50 0.67
C PRO A 56 -17.36 -10.06 -0.79
N VAL A 57 -16.37 -9.25 -1.21
CA VAL A 57 -16.24 -8.74 -2.59
C VAL A 57 -14.88 -9.18 -3.14
N SER A 58 -14.87 -9.66 -4.38
CA SER A 58 -13.63 -10.05 -5.09
C SER A 58 -12.96 -8.81 -5.68
N ILE A 59 -11.63 -8.78 -5.65
CA ILE A 59 -10.85 -7.68 -6.24
C ILE A 59 -11.03 -7.67 -7.77
N GLU A 60 -11.13 -8.85 -8.40
CA GLU A 60 -11.34 -9.00 -9.84
C GLU A 60 -12.67 -8.40 -10.31
N SER A 61 -13.73 -8.45 -9.49
CA SER A 61 -15.00 -7.80 -9.86
C SER A 61 -14.85 -6.29 -9.89
N ILE A 62 -14.17 -5.70 -8.91
CA ILE A 62 -13.90 -4.25 -8.88
C ILE A 62 -13.06 -3.82 -10.08
N LYS A 63 -11.97 -4.54 -10.37
CA LYS A 63 -11.11 -4.26 -11.54
C LYS A 63 -11.90 -4.29 -12.86
N LYS A 64 -12.83 -5.25 -13.02
CA LYS A 64 -13.67 -5.37 -14.22
C LYS A 64 -14.70 -4.24 -14.32
N GLU A 65 -15.28 -3.81 -13.21
CA GLU A 65 -16.23 -2.69 -13.16
C GLU A 65 -15.55 -1.37 -13.53
N ALA A 66 -14.33 -1.11 -13.06
CA ALA A 66 -13.58 0.11 -13.37
C ALA A 66 -13.08 0.22 -14.83
N GLN A 67 -13.02 -0.90 -15.56
CA GLN A 67 -12.59 -0.96 -16.96
C GLN A 67 -13.75 -0.83 -17.95
N LYS A 68 -14.98 -0.74 -17.45
CA LYS A 68 -16.21 -0.72 -18.24
C LYS A 68 -16.66 0.72 -18.49
#